data_AF-A0A7X3DKW8-F1
#
_entry.id   AF-A0A7X3DKW8-F1
#
_cell.length_a   1.000
_cell.length_b   1.000
_cell.length_c   1.000
_cell.angle_alpha   90.00
_cell.angle_beta   90.00
_cell.angle_gamma   90.00
#
_symmetry.space_group_name_H-M   'P 1'
#
loop_
_entity.id
_entity.type
_entity.pdbx_description
1 polymer ?
#
loop_
_entity_poly.entity_id
_entity_poly.type
_entity_poly.pdbx_seq_one_letter_code
_entity_poly.pdbx_strand_id
1 'polypeptide(L)'
;MDIEKLRKSLLENSDPDGPCIEDDLMQAAATALSPPNDPLTLEELRKMDGEPAWWDDGEGSCWGIISVDSAGMWGGIPFLRGRWRQVNFEYNIEERKMRIYRRPPEGEKDGNV
;
A
#
# COMPACT_ATOMS: atom_id res chain seq x y z
N MET A 1 19.41 2.94 -19.07
CA MET A 1 20.10 2.04 -18.12
C MET A 1 19.01 1.17 -17.54
N ASP A 2 18.89 -0.06 -18.04
CA ASP A 2 17.73 -0.92 -17.79
C ASP A 2 17.81 -1.59 -16.41
N ILE A 3 16.76 -1.44 -15.61
CA ILE A 3 16.68 -1.97 -14.24
C ILE A 3 16.89 -3.48 -14.22
N GLU A 4 16.40 -4.20 -15.23
CA GLU A 4 16.61 -5.65 -15.36
C GLU A 4 18.08 -6.01 -15.59
N LYS A 5 18.83 -5.16 -16.30
CA LYS A 5 20.25 -5.37 -16.58
C LYS A 5 21.10 -5.18 -15.33
N LEU A 6 20.73 -4.25 -14.46
CA LEU A 6 21.36 -4.06 -13.14
C LEU A 6 21.04 -5.22 -12.20
N ARG A 7 19.78 -5.70 -12.17
CA ARG A 7 19.37 -6.86 -11.37
C ARG A 7 20.15 -8.11 -11.73
N LYS A 8 20.30 -8.42 -13.02
CA LYS A 8 21.04 -9.61 -13.47
C LYS A 8 22.52 -9.54 -13.08
N SER A 9 23.14 -8.36 -13.23
CA SER A 9 24.56 -8.15 -12.90
C SER A 9 24.85 -8.24 -11.40
N LEU A 10 23.89 -7.90 -10.54
CA LEU A 10 24.06 -7.95 -9.09
C LEU A 10 23.97 -9.40 -8.57
N LEU A 11 23.12 -10.23 -9.18
CA LEU A 11 22.96 -11.65 -8.83
C LEU A 11 24.16 -12.51 -9.26
N GLU A 12 24.84 -12.16 -10.36
CA GLU A 12 25.96 -12.93 -10.92
C GLU A 12 27.29 -12.77 -10.16
N ASN A 13 27.39 -11.89 -9.15
CA ASN A 13 28.64 -11.58 -8.43
C ASN A 13 28.62 -11.94 -6.92
N SER A 14 27.69 -12.77 -6.46
CA SER A 14 27.57 -13.12 -5.04
C SER A 14 28.38 -14.38 -4.69
N ASP A 15 29.42 -14.23 -3.86
CA ASP A 15 30.19 -15.35 -3.29
C ASP A 15 29.34 -16.14 -2.26
N PRO A 16 29.31 -17.48 -2.31
CA PRO A 16 28.37 -18.29 -1.53
C PRO A 16 28.75 -18.54 -0.05
N ASP A 17 29.90 -18.05 0.43
CA ASP A 17 30.43 -18.36 1.77
C ASP A 17 30.73 -17.11 2.64
N GLY A 18 30.13 -15.96 2.32
CA GLY A 18 30.25 -14.72 3.11
C GLY A 18 29.38 -14.73 4.38
N PRO A 19 29.72 -13.97 5.44
CA PRO A 19 28.82 -13.77 6.58
C PRO A 19 27.50 -13.15 6.09
N CYS A 20 26.36 -13.49 6.71
CA CYS A 20 24.97 -13.17 6.34
C CYS A 20 24.60 -11.67 6.30
N ILE A 21 25.45 -10.84 5.67
CA ILE A 21 25.25 -9.41 5.39
C ILE A 21 24.17 -9.23 4.29
N GLU A 22 23.79 -10.32 3.61
CA GLU A 22 22.74 -10.35 2.59
C GLU A 22 21.34 -10.00 3.09
N ASP A 23 20.94 -10.33 4.32
CA ASP A 23 19.55 -10.12 4.76
C ASP A 23 19.20 -8.63 4.95
N ASP A 24 20.06 -7.86 5.62
CA ASP A 24 19.85 -6.43 5.81
C ASP A 24 19.94 -5.65 4.48
N LEU A 25 20.84 -6.08 3.59
CA LEU A 25 20.97 -5.47 2.26
C LEU A 25 19.80 -5.85 1.34
N MET A 26 19.31 -7.10 1.39
CA MET A 26 18.12 -7.52 0.65
C MET A 26 16.88 -6.79 1.17
N GLN A 27 16.76 -6.56 2.48
CA GLN A 27 15.64 -5.85 3.07
C GLN A 27 15.71 -4.34 2.76
N ALA A 28 16.88 -3.72 2.87
CA ALA A 28 17.09 -2.32 2.46
C ALA A 28 16.85 -2.12 0.95
N ALA A 29 17.31 -3.05 0.12
CA ALA A 29 17.05 -3.04 -1.32
C ALA A 29 15.56 -3.26 -1.63
N ALA A 30 14.85 -4.15 -0.92
CA ALA A 30 13.42 -4.37 -1.09
C ALA A 30 12.57 -3.14 -0.72
N THR A 31 12.96 -2.41 0.34
CA THR A 31 12.34 -1.14 0.71
C THR A 31 12.65 -0.05 -0.32
N ALA A 32 13.91 0.10 -0.73
CA ALA A 32 14.32 1.10 -1.72
C ALA A 32 13.75 0.84 -3.14
N LEU A 33 13.42 -0.41 -3.46
CA LEU A 33 12.82 -0.83 -4.73
C LEU A 33 11.28 -0.93 -4.66
N SER A 34 10.68 -0.69 -3.51
CA SER A 34 9.22 -0.63 -3.40
C SER A 34 8.69 0.55 -4.23
N PRO A 35 7.54 0.39 -4.90
CA PRO A 35 6.85 1.52 -5.51
C PRO A 35 6.63 2.62 -4.45
N PRO A 36 6.71 3.90 -4.84
CA PRO A 36 6.42 4.99 -3.93
C PRO A 36 5.00 4.81 -3.36
N ASN A 37 4.85 5.01 -2.04
CA ASN A 37 3.57 4.92 -1.36
C ASN A 37 2.84 6.28 -1.40
N ASP A 38 2.67 6.79 -2.62
CA ASP A 38 1.91 8.01 -2.86
C ASP A 38 0.41 7.77 -2.59
N PRO A 39 -0.36 8.82 -2.25
CA PRO A 39 -1.81 8.69 -2.13
C PRO A 39 -2.41 8.18 -3.45
N LEU A 40 -3.25 7.16 -3.35
CA LEU A 40 -3.93 6.57 -4.49
C LEU A 40 -4.90 7.57 -5.11
N THR A 41 -4.82 7.69 -6.44
CA THR A 41 -5.75 8.48 -7.22
C THR A 41 -7.11 7.78 -7.33
N LEU A 42 -8.17 8.55 -7.61
CA LEU A 42 -9.52 7.96 -7.81
C LEU A 42 -9.55 6.95 -8.96
N GLU A 43 -8.76 7.14 -10.01
CA GLU A 43 -8.68 6.19 -11.12
C GLU A 43 -8.02 4.87 -10.73
N GLU A 44 -7.02 4.91 -9.85
CA GLU A 44 -6.40 3.70 -9.31
C GLU A 44 -7.37 2.99 -8.38
N LEU A 45 -8.04 3.71 -7.48
CA LEU A 45 -9.04 3.15 -6.57
C LEU A 45 -10.19 2.47 -7.32
N ARG A 46 -10.65 3.04 -8.45
CA ARG A 46 -11.66 2.41 -9.30
C ARG A 46 -11.23 1.04 -9.87
N LYS A 47 -9.93 0.77 -9.96
CA LYS A 47 -9.37 -0.50 -10.45
C LYS A 47 -9.11 -1.50 -9.32
N MET A 48 -9.21 -1.05 -8.07
CA MET A 48 -8.89 -1.82 -6.87
C MET A 48 -10.12 -2.46 -6.22
N ASP A 49 -11.21 -2.69 -6.96
CA ASP A 49 -12.41 -3.30 -6.39
C ASP A 49 -12.11 -4.67 -5.74
N GLY A 50 -12.46 -4.81 -4.47
CA GLY A 50 -12.16 -5.98 -3.65
C GLY A 50 -10.74 -6.03 -3.07
N GLU A 51 -9.85 -5.09 -3.42
CA GLU A 51 -8.48 -5.03 -2.89
C GLU A 51 -8.41 -4.27 -1.55
N PRO A 52 -7.46 -4.63 -0.66
CA PRO A 52 -7.22 -3.88 0.56
C PRO A 52 -6.53 -2.54 0.29
N ALA A 53 -6.87 -1.53 1.08
CA ALA A 53 -6.21 -0.24 1.09
C ALA A 53 -6.15 0.35 2.50
N TRP A 54 -5.13 1.17 2.75
CA TRP A 54 -4.91 1.87 4.01
C TRP A 54 -5.53 3.26 3.95
N TRP A 55 -6.33 3.63 4.94
CA TRP A 55 -6.82 4.99 5.12
C TRP A 55 -6.01 5.69 6.21
N ASP A 56 -5.39 6.81 5.85
CA ASP A 56 -4.75 7.74 6.77
C ASP A 56 -5.77 8.79 7.25
N ASP A 57 -6.23 8.64 8.49
CA ASP A 57 -7.14 9.55 9.21
C ASP A 57 -6.50 10.01 10.55
N GLY A 58 -5.18 9.93 10.68
CA GLY A 58 -4.49 10.12 11.96
C GLY A 58 -4.83 9.02 12.96
N GLU A 59 -5.44 9.35 14.11
CA GLU A 59 -5.77 8.37 15.17
C GLU A 59 -6.81 7.32 14.73
N GLY A 60 -7.56 7.59 13.65
CA GLY A 60 -8.55 6.68 13.06
C GLY A 60 -8.00 5.80 11.93
N SER A 61 -6.69 5.83 11.67
CA SER A 61 -6.12 5.16 10.51
C SER A 61 -6.32 3.65 10.55
N CYS A 62 -6.76 3.07 9.44
CA CYS A 62 -7.08 1.65 9.38
C CYS A 62 -7.06 1.07 7.97
N TRP A 63 -7.00 -0.25 7.92
CA TRP A 63 -7.23 -1.02 6.71
C TRP A 63 -8.72 -1.11 6.39
N GLY A 64 -9.04 -1.01 5.10
CA GLY A 64 -10.34 -1.34 4.56
C GLY A 64 -10.21 -2.03 3.20
N ILE A 65 -11.34 -2.47 2.67
CA ILE A 65 -11.49 -3.03 1.34
C ILE A 65 -12.10 -1.98 0.44
N ILE A 66 -11.49 -1.77 -0.71
CA ILE A 66 -12.04 -0.91 -1.75
C ILE A 66 -13.21 -1.60 -2.41
N SER A 67 -14.26 -0.82 -2.65
CA SER A 67 -15.52 -1.28 -3.18
C SER A 67 -15.97 -0.35 -4.28
N VAL A 68 -16.17 -0.88 -5.48
CA VAL A 68 -16.57 -0.13 -6.66
C VAL A 68 -17.68 -0.90 -7.35
N ASP A 69 -18.92 -0.41 -7.22
CA ASP A 69 -20.03 -1.03 -7.93
C ASP A 69 -19.87 -0.84 -9.45
N SER A 70 -20.15 -1.89 -10.23
CA SER A 70 -20.07 -1.83 -11.69
C SER A 70 -21.28 -1.14 -12.34
N ALA A 71 -22.38 -0.97 -11.60
CA ALA A 71 -23.65 -0.41 -12.09
C ALA A 71 -24.47 0.21 -10.95
N GLY A 72 -25.50 0.98 -11.30
CA GLY A 72 -26.41 1.64 -10.34
C GLY A 72 -26.06 3.10 -10.09
N MET A 73 -26.79 3.74 -9.18
CA MET A 73 -26.62 5.17 -8.85
C MET A 73 -25.20 5.51 -8.34
N TRP A 74 -24.51 4.52 -7.78
CA TRP A 74 -23.16 4.62 -7.23
C TRP A 74 -22.09 3.92 -8.10
N GLY A 75 -22.46 3.52 -9.32
CA GLY A 75 -21.55 2.81 -10.23
C GLY A 75 -20.29 3.61 -10.54
N GLY A 76 -19.12 2.98 -10.38
CA GLY A 76 -17.81 3.60 -10.63
C GLY A 76 -17.33 4.57 -9.54
N ILE A 77 -18.07 4.72 -8.45
CA ILE A 77 -17.65 5.53 -7.29
C ILE A 77 -16.94 4.60 -6.30
N PRO A 78 -15.67 4.89 -5.92
CA PRO A 78 -14.95 4.05 -4.98
C PRO A 78 -15.33 4.36 -3.53
N PHE A 79 -15.65 3.32 -2.78
CA PHE A 79 -15.91 3.34 -1.34
C PHE A 79 -14.83 2.56 -0.60
N LEU A 80 -14.52 2.98 0.63
CA LEU A 80 -13.74 2.18 1.57
C LEU A 80 -14.68 1.53 2.56
N ARG A 81 -14.68 0.19 2.59
CA ARG A 81 -15.40 -0.61 3.58
C ARG A 81 -14.43 -1.12 4.62
N GLY A 82 -14.77 -0.99 5.89
CA GLY A 82 -13.91 -1.52 6.94
C GLY A 82 -14.65 -1.68 8.24
N ARG A 83 -13.89 -2.10 9.25
CA ARG A 83 -14.38 -2.18 10.63
C ARG A 83 -13.43 -1.40 11.50
N TRP A 84 -13.97 -0.40 12.20
CA TRP A 84 -13.23 0.32 13.22
C TRP A 84 -13.87 0.02 14.58
N ARG A 85 -13.05 -0.49 15.50
CA ARG A 85 -13.49 -1.02 16.80
C ARG A 85 -14.57 -2.10 16.62
N GLN A 86 -15.84 -1.75 16.79
CA GLN A 86 -17.00 -2.65 16.74
C GLN A 86 -18.04 -2.21 15.70
N VAL A 87 -17.72 -1.23 14.87
CA VAL A 87 -18.66 -0.64 13.89
C VAL A 87 -18.13 -0.86 12.48
N ASN A 88 -18.99 -1.39 11.61
CA ASN A 88 -18.71 -1.45 10.17
C ASN A 88 -18.98 -0.08 9.56
N PHE A 89 -18.09 0.37 8.70
CA PHE A 89 -18.26 1.60 7.94
C PHE A 89 -18.11 1.34 6.45
N GLU A 90 -18.76 2.18 5.66
CA GLU A 90 -18.62 2.25 4.22
C GLU A 90 -18.64 3.74 3.84
N TYR A 91 -17.51 4.24 3.36
CA TYR A 91 -17.31 5.67 3.14
C TYR A 91 -16.95 5.97 1.69
N ASN A 92 -17.68 6.91 1.09
CA ASN A 92 -17.34 7.48 -0.21
C ASN A 92 -16.00 8.23 -0.10
N ILE A 93 -15.01 7.74 -0.84
CA ILE A 93 -13.62 8.23 -0.76
C ILE A 93 -13.50 9.64 -1.34
N GLU A 94 -14.15 9.90 -2.47
CA GLU A 94 -14.09 11.19 -3.18
C GLU A 94 -14.80 12.28 -2.37
N GLU A 95 -16.03 12.01 -1.91
CA GLU A 95 -16.85 12.98 -1.19
C GLU A 95 -16.22 13.40 0.14
N ARG A 96 -15.62 12.44 0.87
CA ARG A 96 -14.93 12.71 2.13
C ARG A 96 -13.48 13.18 1.96
N LYS A 97 -12.96 13.20 0.72
CA LYS A 97 -11.55 13.56 0.42
C LYS A 97 -10.56 12.71 1.23
N MET A 98 -10.82 11.41 1.34
CA MET A 98 -10.02 10.50 2.15
C MET A 98 -8.64 10.29 1.51
N ARG A 99 -7.60 10.17 2.35
CA ARG A 99 -6.22 9.88 1.92
C ARG A 99 -6.00 8.38 2.00
N ILE A 100 -6.04 7.72 0.85
CA ILE A 100 -5.96 6.27 0.74
C ILE A 100 -4.59 5.86 0.14
N TYR A 101 -4.01 4.79 0.65
CA TYR A 101 -2.69 4.29 0.30
C TYR A 101 -2.73 2.77 0.08
N ARG A 102 -1.72 2.21 -0.61
CA ARG A 102 -1.58 0.75 -0.71
C ARG A 102 -1.06 0.13 0.59
N ARG A 103 -0.33 0.91 1.39
CA ARG A 103 0.22 0.50 2.69
C ARG A 103 0.31 1.69 3.65
N PRO A 104 0.48 1.47 4.96
CA PRO A 104 0.73 2.56 5.91
C PRO A 104 1.96 3.38 5.49
N PRO A 105 1.95 4.70 5.71
CA PRO A 105 3.12 5.54 5.45
C PRO A 105 4.31 5.10 6.31
N GLU A 106 5.51 5.14 5.72
CA GLU A 106 6.75 4.79 6.41
C GLU A 106 7.05 5.87 7.46
N GLY A 107 6.82 5.58 8.75
CA GLY A 107 7.08 6.54 9.82
C GLY A 107 6.24 6.42 11.08
N GLU A 108 5.20 5.58 11.12
CA GLU A 108 4.56 5.25 12.39
C GLU A 108 5.49 4.33 13.18
N LYS A 109 6.23 4.92 14.12
CA LYS A 109 6.84 4.19 15.22
C LYS A 109 5.72 3.38 15.88
N ASP A 110 5.90 2.07 15.97
CA ASP A 110 5.25 1.25 16.98
C ASP A 110 5.48 1.91 18.34
N GLY A 111 4.55 2.77 18.76
CA GLY A 111 4.50 3.40 20.06
C GLY A 111 4.05 2.37 21.07
N ASN A 112 4.81 1.30 21.22
CA ASN A 112 4.67 0.34 22.30
C ASN A 112 5.36 0.95 23.53
N VAL A 113 4.58 1.61 24.40
CA VAL A 113 4.94 1.92 25.80
C VAL A 113 3.79 1.52 26.68
#